data_AF-A0A9D1XXT4-F1
#
_entry.id   AF-A0A9D1XXT4-F1
#
_cell.length_a   1.000
_cell.length_b   1.000
_cell.length_c   1.000
_cell.angle_alpha   90.00
_cell.angle_beta   90.00
_cell.angle_gamma   90.00
#
_symmetry.space_group_name_H-M   'P 1'
#
loop_
_entity.id
_entity.type
_entity.pdbx_description
1 polymer ?
#
loop_
_entity_poly.entity_id
_entity_poly.type
_entity_poly.pdbx_seq_one_letter_code
_entity_poly.pdbx_strand_id
1 'polypeptide(L)'
;MKKALRFIILILTVVSLIATCVSATTADDVGIRTTNVALNYAAEVITDQYSDYYTIHDVVVNVLDTTMKNGKIEYYVEINFGRKLLADEASELPYIAGSMAAKAQINAELSAAVSAVDTHVTNLITELENEYIGKIQKTSVYAYVSVPTVLNLTISLEDQCEVWIENMNGIRVEPNTISPSSAEVMYQKGQIDVNRIVSEVNSIITSGAIIHDVNTTINNNITLYDRIDARDYAREWSCTLGLTEDHETCHNPEYDFYDGDRGGDCANFVSQCLYEGGLPTDTTWYKDSATWVRGADLCDYVEDENLFFQSDDDYKAFAGSIIRWSVNNHVGLVDQNDTVTMTFCAHNKCRNSCPWAGEDVYFFIPYWDSYANDWTE
;
A
#
# COMPACT_ATOMS: atom_id res chain seq x y z
N MET A 1 39.46 -15.90 -6.06
CA MET A 1 38.97 -15.94 -7.45
C MET A 1 37.92 -17.04 -7.58
N LYS A 2 36.66 -16.62 -7.74
CA LYS A 2 35.49 -17.33 -8.30
C LYS A 2 35.22 -18.77 -7.79
N LYS A 3 34.43 -18.84 -6.71
CA LYS A 3 33.51 -19.97 -6.42
C LYS A 3 32.20 -19.69 -7.20
N ALA A 4 31.73 -20.63 -8.03
CA ALA A 4 30.61 -21.55 -7.75
C ALA A 4 29.26 -20.80 -7.68
N LEU A 5 28.12 -21.26 -8.15
CA LEU A 5 27.67 -22.38 -8.98
C LEU A 5 26.15 -22.11 -9.08
N ARG A 6 25.63 -21.89 -10.28
CA ARG A 6 24.25 -22.19 -10.73
C ARG A 6 23.08 -21.70 -9.84
N PHE A 7 22.43 -20.62 -10.28
CA PHE A 7 20.97 -20.50 -10.21
C PHE A 7 20.43 -20.67 -11.64
N ILE A 8 19.55 -21.65 -11.82
CA ILE A 8 18.74 -21.79 -13.03
C ILE A 8 17.50 -20.95 -12.77
N ILE A 9 17.42 -19.78 -13.39
CA ILE A 9 16.18 -18.99 -13.46
C ILE A 9 15.33 -19.63 -14.55
N LEU A 10 14.22 -20.24 -14.13
CA LEU A 10 13.20 -20.74 -15.04
C LEU A 10 12.39 -19.52 -15.54
N ILE A 11 12.83 -18.93 -16.64
CA ILE A 11 12.04 -17.94 -17.38
C ILE A 11 10.85 -18.68 -17.99
N LEU A 12 9.66 -18.51 -17.42
CA LEU A 12 8.42 -19.00 -18.02
C LEU A 12 8.04 -18.05 -19.16
N THR A 13 8.35 -18.46 -20.40
CA THR A 13 7.98 -17.73 -21.62
C THR A 13 6.48 -17.86 -21.88
N VAL A 14 5.77 -16.73 -21.86
CA VAL A 14 4.40 -16.63 -22.38
C VAL A 14 4.47 -16.74 -23.90
N VAL A 15 4.07 -17.89 -24.46
CA VAL A 15 3.91 -18.07 -25.91
C VAL A 15 2.47 -17.75 -26.29
N SER A 16 2.24 -16.52 -26.75
CA SER A 16 1.02 -16.16 -27.49
C SER A 16 1.19 -16.52 -28.96
N LEU A 17 0.37 -17.45 -29.48
CA LEU A 17 0.29 -17.74 -30.91
C LEU A 17 -0.51 -16.65 -31.61
N ILE A 18 0.14 -15.88 -32.50
CA ILE A 18 -0.56 -15.00 -33.45
C ILE A 18 -0.25 -15.48 -34.87
N ALA A 19 -1.30 -15.92 -35.57
CA ALA A 19 -1.26 -16.22 -37.00
C ALA A 19 -1.15 -14.91 -37.80
N THR A 20 -0.13 -14.79 -38.66
CA THR A 20 0.08 -13.61 -39.49
C THR A 20 -0.64 -13.74 -40.84
N CYS A 21 -1.62 -12.88 -41.07
CA CYS A 21 -2.01 -12.46 -42.42
C CYS A 21 -1.53 -11.03 -42.63
N VAL A 22 -0.54 -10.86 -43.52
CA VAL A 22 0.05 -9.55 -43.84
C VAL A 22 -0.94 -8.77 -44.69
N SER A 23 -1.55 -7.74 -44.11
CA SER A 23 -2.29 -6.69 -44.82
C SER A 23 -1.48 -5.40 -44.78
N ALA A 24 -1.57 -4.58 -45.83
CA ALA A 24 -0.82 -3.33 -45.97
C ALA A 24 -1.20 -2.32 -44.86
N THR A 25 -0.19 -1.81 -44.16
CA THR A 25 -0.32 -0.88 -43.02
C THR A 25 -0.53 0.56 -43.48
N THR A 26 -1.59 1.21 -43.02
CA THR A 26 -1.83 2.66 -43.19
C THR A 26 -1.13 3.47 -42.09
N ALA A 27 -1.09 4.80 -42.19
CA ALA A 27 -0.52 5.67 -41.15
C ALA A 27 -1.21 5.50 -39.78
N ASP A 28 -2.52 5.21 -39.78
CA ASP A 28 -3.29 4.89 -38.57
C ASP A 28 -2.84 3.56 -37.94
N ASP A 29 -2.49 2.56 -38.76
CA ASP A 29 -1.98 1.26 -38.30
C ASP A 29 -0.58 1.40 -37.65
N VAL A 30 0.25 2.33 -38.13
CA VAL A 30 1.56 2.64 -37.52
C VAL A 30 1.38 3.35 -36.16
N GLY A 31 0.47 4.33 -36.06
CA GLY A 31 0.18 5.02 -34.81
C GLY A 31 -0.39 4.10 -33.72
N ILE A 32 -1.30 3.19 -34.09
CA ILE A 32 -1.87 2.18 -33.17
C ILE A 32 -0.79 1.20 -32.69
N ARG A 33 0.11 0.76 -33.57
CA ARG A 33 1.23 -0.13 -33.20
C ARG A 33 2.22 0.52 -32.24
N THR A 34 2.60 1.78 -32.50
CA THR A 34 3.49 2.54 -31.59
C THR A 34 2.88 2.70 -30.20
N THR A 35 1.57 2.97 -30.12
CA THR A 35 0.82 3.08 -28.87
C THR A 35 0.90 1.79 -28.05
N ASN A 36 0.48 0.66 -28.62
CA ASN A 36 0.43 -0.61 -27.90
C ASN A 36 1.82 -1.06 -27.41
N VAL A 37 2.87 -0.84 -28.21
CA VAL A 37 4.25 -1.20 -27.82
C VAL A 37 4.72 -0.36 -26.63
N ALA A 38 4.47 0.95 -26.64
CA ALA A 38 4.88 1.84 -25.54
C ALA A 38 4.11 1.55 -24.24
N LEU A 39 2.81 1.28 -24.34
CA LEU A 39 1.97 0.96 -23.19
C LEU A 39 2.33 -0.40 -22.56
N ASN A 40 2.61 -1.42 -23.38
CA ASN A 40 3.10 -2.71 -22.89
C ASN A 40 4.47 -2.56 -22.22
N TYR A 41 5.37 -1.78 -22.81
CA TYR A 41 6.67 -1.50 -22.20
C TYR A 41 6.53 -0.81 -20.86
N ALA A 42 5.64 0.19 -20.73
CA ALA A 42 5.38 0.83 -19.45
C ALA A 42 4.84 -0.16 -18.40
N ALA A 43 3.93 -1.05 -18.79
CA ALA A 43 3.43 -2.09 -17.91
C ALA A 43 4.54 -3.06 -17.47
N GLU A 44 5.43 -3.48 -18.38
CA GLU A 44 6.60 -4.29 -18.06
C GLU A 44 7.53 -3.57 -17.07
N VAL A 45 7.88 -2.30 -17.33
CA VAL A 45 8.73 -1.48 -16.44
C VAL A 45 8.14 -1.39 -15.03
N ILE A 46 6.83 -1.15 -14.90
CA ILE A 46 6.17 -1.01 -13.60
C ILE A 46 6.03 -2.36 -12.89
N THR A 47 5.62 -3.41 -13.60
CA THR A 47 5.39 -4.73 -12.99
C THR A 47 6.70 -5.43 -12.62
N ASP A 48 7.81 -5.16 -13.32
CA ASP A 48 9.13 -5.70 -13.00
C ASP A 48 9.67 -5.18 -11.65
N GLN A 49 9.18 -4.04 -11.16
CA GLN A 49 9.57 -3.53 -9.83
C GLN A 49 9.17 -4.48 -8.68
N TYR A 50 8.28 -5.44 -8.94
CA TYR A 50 7.77 -6.41 -7.98
C TYR A 50 8.30 -7.83 -8.21
N SER A 51 9.09 -8.08 -9.27
CA SER A 51 9.39 -9.44 -9.75
C SER A 51 10.21 -10.29 -8.77
N ASP A 52 10.97 -9.65 -7.86
CA ASP A 52 11.75 -10.33 -6.82
C ASP A 52 10.88 -11.06 -5.78
N TYR A 53 9.63 -10.63 -5.58
CA TYR A 53 8.76 -11.14 -4.51
C TYR A 53 7.38 -11.59 -4.99
N TYR A 54 6.99 -11.27 -6.22
CA TYR A 54 5.64 -11.52 -6.71
C TYR A 54 5.62 -12.17 -8.09
N THR A 55 4.62 -13.01 -8.31
CA THR A 55 4.08 -13.26 -9.64
C THR A 55 3.04 -12.20 -9.99
N ILE A 56 3.02 -11.80 -11.26
CA ILE A 56 2.14 -10.76 -11.79
C ILE A 56 1.03 -11.40 -12.63
N HIS A 57 -0.21 -10.95 -12.42
CA HIS A 57 -1.43 -11.47 -13.02
C HIS A 57 -2.27 -10.35 -13.61
N ASP A 58 -3.07 -10.66 -14.62
CA ASP A 58 -4.16 -9.80 -15.13
C ASP A 58 -3.79 -8.33 -15.35
N VAL A 59 -2.66 -8.10 -16.03
CA VAL A 59 -2.18 -6.74 -16.33
C VAL A 59 -3.11 -6.05 -17.33
N VAL A 60 -3.65 -4.91 -16.94
CA VAL A 60 -4.53 -4.05 -17.74
C VAL A 60 -3.99 -2.63 -17.72
N VAL A 61 -3.82 -2.03 -18.89
CA VAL A 61 -3.42 -0.63 -19.05
C VAL A 61 -4.61 0.17 -19.57
N ASN A 62 -5.08 1.12 -18.76
CA ASN A 62 -6.12 2.07 -19.14
C ASN A 62 -5.46 3.42 -19.46
N VAL A 63 -5.74 3.95 -20.65
CA VAL A 63 -5.29 5.29 -21.03
C VAL A 63 -6.28 6.31 -20.50
N LEU A 64 -5.84 7.14 -19.56
CA LEU A 64 -6.65 8.19 -18.93
C LEU A 64 -6.60 9.50 -19.72
N ASP A 65 -5.42 9.84 -20.24
CA ASP A 65 -5.24 11.00 -21.12
C ASP A 65 -4.16 10.74 -22.18
N THR A 66 -4.26 11.45 -23.30
CA THR A 66 -3.27 11.41 -24.38
C THR A 66 -3.03 12.80 -24.94
N THR A 67 -1.78 13.24 -24.90
CA THR A 67 -1.36 14.52 -25.49
C THR A 67 -0.27 14.31 -26.53
N MET A 68 -0.28 15.16 -27.56
CA MET A 68 0.77 15.15 -28.59
C MET A 68 1.49 16.48 -28.56
N LYS A 69 2.80 16.44 -28.35
CA LYS A 69 3.63 17.66 -28.29
C LYS A 69 5.02 17.37 -28.83
N ASN A 70 5.53 18.25 -29.69
CA ASN A 70 6.91 18.24 -30.18
C ASN A 70 7.37 16.89 -30.79
N GLY A 71 6.49 16.16 -31.49
CA GLY A 71 6.84 14.86 -32.08
C GLY A 71 6.90 13.70 -31.10
N LYS A 72 6.43 13.91 -29.86
CA LYS A 72 6.18 12.86 -28.87
C LYS A 72 4.67 12.73 -28.62
N ILE A 73 4.27 11.52 -28.26
CA ILE A 73 2.98 11.20 -27.65
C ILE A 73 3.24 10.99 -26.17
N GLU A 74 2.51 11.70 -25.32
CA GLU A 74 2.52 11.52 -23.87
C GLU A 74 1.19 10.90 -23.44
N TYR A 75 1.25 9.74 -22.82
CA TYR A 75 0.10 9.08 -22.21
C TYR A 75 0.14 9.31 -20.70
N TYR A 76 -1.02 9.59 -20.12
CA TYR A 76 -1.26 9.38 -18.70
C TYR A 76 -2.11 8.12 -18.58
N VAL A 77 -1.60 7.14 -17.84
CA VAL A 77 -2.15 5.79 -17.81
C VAL A 77 -2.30 5.30 -16.38
N GLU A 78 -3.23 4.38 -16.24
CA GLU A 78 -3.46 3.60 -15.05
C GLU A 78 -3.17 2.14 -15.41
N ILE A 79 -2.29 1.50 -14.63
CA ILE A 79 -1.83 0.12 -14.82
C ILE A 79 -2.34 -0.69 -13.63
N ASN A 80 -3.33 -1.54 -13.89
CA ASN A 80 -3.89 -2.47 -12.91
C ASN A 80 -3.30 -3.85 -13.10
N PHE A 81 -3.01 -4.53 -12.00
CA PHE A 81 -2.53 -5.90 -12.03
C PHE A 81 -2.76 -6.57 -10.67
N GLY A 82 -2.80 -7.91 -10.71
CA GLY A 82 -2.75 -8.74 -9.53
C GLY A 82 -1.31 -9.09 -9.18
N ARG A 83 -0.95 -9.03 -7.90
CA ARG A 83 0.32 -9.48 -7.35
C ARG A 83 0.07 -10.66 -6.43
N LYS A 84 0.81 -11.75 -6.59
CA LYS A 84 0.76 -12.89 -5.66
C LYS A 84 2.16 -13.20 -5.19
N LEU A 85 2.36 -13.22 -3.87
CA LEU A 85 3.65 -13.53 -3.24
C LEU A 85 4.22 -14.84 -3.78
N LEU A 86 5.53 -14.85 -4.00
CA LEU A 86 6.29 -16.05 -4.36
C LEU A 86 6.45 -17.02 -3.19
N ALA A 87 6.37 -16.52 -1.96
CA ALA A 87 6.40 -17.31 -0.75
C ALA A 87 5.19 -18.25 -0.66
N ASP A 88 5.42 -19.51 -0.32
CA ASP A 88 4.39 -20.52 -0.12
C ASP A 88 3.88 -20.54 1.33
N GLU A 89 4.64 -19.94 2.27
CA GLU A 89 4.30 -19.76 3.68
C GLU A 89 4.91 -18.43 4.21
N ALA A 90 4.29 -17.83 5.22
CA ALA A 90 4.68 -16.54 5.77
C ALA A 90 6.11 -16.54 6.35
N SER A 91 6.59 -17.69 6.85
CA SER A 91 7.97 -17.84 7.36
C SER A 91 9.06 -17.66 6.30
N GLU A 92 8.73 -17.74 5.02
CA GLU A 92 9.66 -17.47 3.92
C GLU A 92 9.84 -15.97 3.65
N LEU A 93 8.94 -15.12 4.15
CA LEU A 93 9.04 -13.68 3.99
C LEU A 93 10.22 -13.15 4.83
N PRO A 94 11.10 -12.29 4.27
CA PRO A 94 12.32 -11.90 4.97
C PRO A 94 12.08 -11.22 6.32
N TYR A 95 11.04 -10.40 6.44
CA TYR A 95 10.65 -9.77 7.71
C TYR A 95 10.35 -10.82 8.78
N ILE A 96 9.49 -11.81 8.47
CA ILE A 96 9.12 -12.89 9.39
C ILE A 96 10.32 -13.76 9.75
N ALA A 97 11.17 -14.10 8.78
CA ALA A 97 12.41 -14.82 9.04
C ALA A 97 13.32 -14.06 10.02
N GLY A 98 13.39 -12.73 9.90
CA GLY A 98 14.08 -11.84 10.83
C GLY A 98 13.48 -11.89 12.23
N SER A 99 12.16 -11.75 12.34
CA SER A 99 11.43 -11.81 13.60
C SER A 99 11.62 -13.16 14.30
N MET A 100 11.51 -14.27 13.58
CA MET A 100 11.74 -15.62 14.12
C MET A 100 13.18 -15.82 14.61
N ALA A 101 14.16 -15.28 13.88
CA ALA A 101 15.57 -15.34 14.28
C ALA A 101 15.86 -14.54 15.56
N ALA A 102 15.28 -13.35 15.70
CA ALA A 102 15.39 -12.55 16.93
C ALA A 102 14.66 -13.22 18.10
N LYS A 103 13.45 -13.75 17.87
CA LYS A 103 12.68 -14.52 18.86
C LYS A 103 13.50 -15.68 19.45
N ALA A 104 14.24 -16.41 18.61
CA ALA A 104 15.08 -17.52 19.05
C ALA A 104 16.27 -17.10 19.97
N GLN A 105 16.60 -15.81 20.04
CA GLN A 105 17.69 -15.28 20.85
C GLN A 105 17.23 -14.68 22.18
N ILE A 106 15.92 -14.61 22.44
CA ILE A 106 15.38 -14.04 23.67
C ILE A 106 15.81 -14.90 24.87
N ASN A 107 16.21 -14.26 25.97
CA ASN A 107 16.50 -14.97 27.21
C ASN A 107 15.22 -15.66 27.72
N ALA A 108 15.22 -16.99 27.76
CA ALA A 108 14.09 -17.79 28.21
C ALA A 108 13.65 -17.49 29.66
N GLU A 109 14.52 -16.88 30.48
CA GLU A 109 14.16 -16.43 31.83
C GLU A 109 13.21 -15.22 31.82
N LEU A 110 13.16 -14.47 30.71
CA LEU A 110 12.26 -13.34 30.50
C LEU A 110 10.90 -13.79 29.95
N SER A 111 10.21 -14.62 30.73
CA SER A 111 8.97 -15.31 30.31
C SER A 111 7.87 -14.39 29.75
N ALA A 112 7.70 -13.18 30.30
CA ALA A 112 6.72 -12.22 29.80
C ALA A 112 7.06 -11.71 28.38
N ALA A 113 8.33 -11.41 28.10
CA ALA A 113 8.74 -10.97 26.76
C ALA A 113 8.68 -12.11 25.76
N VAL A 114 9.04 -13.34 26.17
CA VAL A 114 8.85 -14.53 25.35
C VAL A 114 7.38 -14.68 24.97
N SER A 115 6.45 -14.56 25.92
CA SER A 115 5.01 -14.67 25.67
C SER A 115 4.47 -13.56 24.75
N ALA A 116 4.90 -12.32 24.95
CA ALA A 116 4.48 -11.19 24.12
C ALA A 116 4.98 -11.33 22.68
N VAL A 117 6.26 -11.67 22.49
CA VAL A 117 6.84 -11.91 21.17
C VAL A 117 6.23 -13.15 20.49
N ASP A 118 5.96 -14.22 21.24
CA ASP A 118 5.28 -15.39 20.70
C ASP A 118 3.90 -15.03 20.14
N THR A 119 3.12 -14.29 20.91
CA THR A 119 1.77 -13.85 20.52
C THR A 119 1.85 -12.98 19.27
N HIS A 120 2.68 -11.93 19.30
CA HIS A 120 2.88 -11.01 18.17
C HIS A 120 3.27 -11.73 16.87
N VAL A 121 4.35 -12.53 16.91
CA VAL A 121 4.87 -13.21 15.71
C VAL A 121 3.87 -14.26 15.20
N THR A 122 3.18 -14.98 16.10
CA THR A 122 2.17 -15.96 15.70
C THR A 122 0.93 -15.30 15.08
N ASN A 123 0.47 -14.17 15.62
CA ASN A 123 -0.65 -13.42 15.06
C ASN A 123 -0.31 -12.87 13.67
N LEU A 124 0.86 -12.27 13.52
CA LEU A 124 1.33 -11.76 12.22
C LEU A 124 1.47 -12.88 11.18
N ILE A 125 2.06 -14.03 11.54
CA ILE A 125 2.11 -15.20 10.65
C ILE A 125 0.69 -15.63 10.26
N THR A 126 -0.23 -15.72 11.22
CA THR A 126 -1.60 -16.15 10.97
C THR A 126 -2.34 -15.19 10.04
N GLU A 127 -2.16 -13.87 10.20
CA GLU A 127 -2.68 -12.88 9.28
C GLU A 127 -2.09 -13.06 7.88
N LEU A 128 -0.77 -13.17 7.77
CA LEU A 128 -0.10 -13.32 6.48
C LEU A 128 -0.58 -14.55 5.71
N GLU A 129 -0.66 -15.69 6.40
CA GLU A 129 -1.17 -16.95 5.85
C GLU A 129 -2.62 -16.83 5.38
N ASN A 130 -3.46 -16.19 6.20
CA ASN A 130 -4.87 -16.08 5.89
C ASN A 130 -5.13 -15.07 4.79
N GLU A 131 -4.47 -13.91 4.79
CA GLU A 131 -4.85 -12.74 3.98
C GLU A 131 -3.99 -12.50 2.74
N TYR A 132 -2.75 -13.02 2.69
CA TYR A 132 -1.80 -12.67 1.63
C TYR A 132 -1.16 -13.90 0.95
N ILE A 133 -0.76 -14.92 1.71
CA ILE A 133 -0.13 -16.12 1.15
C ILE A 133 -1.12 -16.84 0.24
N GLY A 134 -0.65 -17.22 -0.96
CA GLY A 134 -1.48 -17.91 -1.94
C GLY A 134 -2.55 -17.05 -2.64
N LYS A 135 -2.81 -15.82 -2.16
CA LYS A 135 -3.86 -14.92 -2.64
C LYS A 135 -3.34 -13.90 -3.67
N ILE A 136 -4.22 -13.48 -4.59
CA ILE A 136 -3.93 -12.38 -5.53
C ILE A 136 -4.34 -11.07 -4.87
N GLN A 137 -3.39 -10.17 -4.75
CA GLN A 137 -3.52 -8.83 -4.21
C GLN A 137 -3.68 -7.84 -5.37
N LYS A 138 -4.74 -7.03 -5.37
CA LYS A 138 -4.95 -6.04 -6.44
C LYS A 138 -4.00 -4.85 -6.25
N THR A 139 -3.52 -4.30 -7.34
CA THR A 139 -2.67 -3.10 -7.32
C THR A 139 -2.95 -2.23 -8.54
N SER A 140 -3.04 -0.92 -8.31
CA SER A 140 -3.12 0.09 -9.36
C SER A 140 -1.92 1.04 -9.27
N VAL A 141 -1.33 1.39 -10.41
CA VAL A 141 -0.23 2.36 -10.52
C VAL A 141 -0.52 3.36 -11.62
N TYR A 142 -0.34 4.65 -11.33
CA TYR A 142 -0.53 5.72 -12.29
C TYR A 142 0.80 6.15 -12.86
N ALA A 143 0.90 6.26 -14.18
CA ALA A 143 2.16 6.54 -14.85
C ALA A 143 2.01 7.52 -16.03
N TYR A 144 3.07 8.27 -16.27
CA TYR A 144 3.27 9.06 -17.48
C TYR A 144 4.21 8.30 -18.42
N VAL A 145 3.80 8.11 -19.66
CA VAL A 145 4.57 7.42 -20.70
C VAL A 145 4.82 8.38 -21.85
N SER A 146 6.08 8.70 -22.12
CA SER A 146 6.48 9.55 -23.26
C SER A 146 7.17 8.70 -24.32
N VAL A 147 6.66 8.73 -25.56
CA VAL A 147 7.22 7.99 -26.69
C VAL A 147 7.26 8.86 -27.96
N PRO A 148 8.25 8.71 -28.86
CA PRO A 148 8.23 9.33 -30.18
C PRO A 148 7.00 8.91 -30.99
N THR A 149 6.49 9.81 -31.84
CA THR A 149 5.37 9.49 -32.75
C THR A 149 5.69 8.39 -33.75
N VAL A 150 6.97 8.08 -33.95
CA VAL A 150 7.45 6.97 -34.78
C VAL A 150 8.56 6.25 -34.04
N LEU A 151 8.35 4.98 -33.71
CA LEU A 151 9.38 4.13 -33.08
C LEU A 151 10.38 3.61 -34.10
N ASN A 152 11.65 3.61 -33.73
CA ASN A 152 12.68 2.86 -34.43
C ASN A 152 12.86 1.49 -33.76
N LEU A 153 12.31 0.44 -34.36
CA LEU A 153 12.37 -0.92 -33.83
C LEU A 153 13.78 -1.55 -33.82
N THR A 154 14.79 -0.88 -34.38
CA THR A 154 16.19 -1.32 -34.27
C THR A 154 16.90 -0.77 -33.03
N ILE A 155 16.24 0.14 -32.30
CA ILE A 155 16.74 0.75 -31.05
C ILE A 155 15.90 0.16 -29.91
N SER A 156 16.49 0.03 -28.71
CA SER A 156 15.76 -0.45 -27.54
C SER A 156 14.59 0.50 -27.19
N LEU A 157 13.57 0.00 -26.51
CA LEU A 157 12.48 0.85 -26.01
C LEU A 157 12.94 1.73 -24.85
N GLU A 158 13.88 1.26 -24.02
CA GLU A 158 14.48 2.04 -22.94
C GLU A 158 15.17 3.32 -23.45
N ASP A 159 15.81 3.27 -24.61
CA ASP A 159 16.46 4.44 -25.23
C ASP A 159 15.46 5.41 -25.92
N GLN A 160 14.18 5.04 -26.02
CA GLN A 160 13.16 5.78 -26.78
C GLN A 160 11.95 6.18 -25.95
N CYS A 161 11.61 5.42 -24.91
CA CYS A 161 10.44 5.58 -24.07
C CYS A 161 10.85 6.03 -22.68
N GLU A 162 10.13 6.99 -22.13
CA GLU A 162 10.29 7.43 -20.75
C GLU A 162 9.04 7.03 -19.97
N VAL A 163 9.22 6.39 -18.80
CA VAL A 163 8.14 5.94 -17.92
C VAL A 163 8.37 6.55 -16.55
N TRP A 164 7.37 7.26 -16.03
CA TRP A 164 7.41 7.89 -14.71
C TRP A 164 6.16 7.53 -13.93
N ILE A 165 6.28 7.29 -12.63
CA ILE A 165 5.12 7.11 -11.75
C ILE A 165 4.61 8.49 -11.31
N GLU A 166 3.30 8.64 -11.22
CA GLU A 166 2.68 9.76 -10.53
C GLU A 166 2.46 9.44 -9.05
N ASN A 167 3.14 10.18 -8.19
CA ASN A 167 2.90 10.10 -6.75
C ASN A 167 1.67 10.96 -6.35
N MET A 168 1.23 10.89 -5.09
CA MET A 168 0.04 11.61 -4.60
C MET A 168 0.16 13.13 -4.68
N ASN A 169 1.38 13.67 -4.61
CA ASN A 169 1.61 15.11 -4.81
C ASN A 169 1.55 15.54 -6.29
N GLY A 170 1.36 14.62 -7.23
CA GLY A 170 1.31 14.91 -8.67
C GLY A 170 2.69 15.06 -9.30
N ILE A 171 3.71 14.57 -8.61
CA ILE A 171 5.10 14.64 -9.03
C ILE A 171 5.46 13.34 -9.76
N ARG A 172 6.20 13.48 -10.87
CA ARG A 172 6.81 12.38 -11.61
C ARG A 172 8.00 11.84 -10.82
N VAL A 173 7.96 10.57 -10.47
CA VAL A 173 9.03 9.86 -9.76
C VAL A 173 9.46 8.61 -10.52
N GLU A 174 10.67 8.14 -10.26
CA GLU A 174 11.25 6.98 -10.94
C GLU A 174 10.48 5.69 -10.59
N PRO A 175 10.31 4.74 -11.53
CA PRO A 175 9.63 3.47 -11.27
C PRO A 175 10.19 2.68 -10.08
N ASN A 176 11.49 2.74 -9.82
CA ASN A 176 12.11 2.00 -8.71
C ASN A 176 11.72 2.50 -7.30
N THR A 177 10.98 3.61 -7.20
CA THR A 177 10.48 4.13 -5.92
C THR A 177 9.40 3.27 -5.28
N ILE A 178 8.73 2.41 -6.07
CA ILE A 178 7.73 1.45 -5.58
C ILE A 178 8.29 0.03 -5.42
N SER A 179 9.60 -0.16 -5.68
CA SER A 179 10.24 -1.45 -5.46
C SER A 179 10.27 -1.78 -3.97
N PRO A 180 9.99 -3.04 -3.57
CA PRO A 180 10.17 -3.48 -2.20
C PRO A 180 11.60 -3.22 -1.70
N SER A 181 11.72 -3.05 -0.38
CA SER A 181 13.04 -3.05 0.27
C SER A 181 13.76 -4.37 0.01
N SER A 182 15.10 -4.35 0.03
CA SER A 182 15.88 -5.58 -0.11
C SER A 182 15.59 -6.59 1.02
N ALA A 183 15.74 -7.88 0.76
CA ALA A 183 15.54 -8.95 1.74
C ALA A 183 16.31 -8.71 3.06
N GLU A 184 17.54 -8.20 2.98
CA GLU A 184 18.37 -7.91 4.15
C GLU A 184 17.75 -6.80 5.02
N VAL A 185 17.24 -5.74 4.40
CA VAL A 185 16.59 -4.63 5.12
C VAL A 185 15.31 -5.12 5.80
N MET A 186 14.47 -5.87 5.10
CA MET A 186 13.24 -6.44 5.66
C MET A 186 13.56 -7.40 6.82
N TYR A 187 14.57 -8.25 6.67
CA TYR A 187 15.04 -9.15 7.73
C TYR A 187 15.51 -8.39 8.97
N GLN A 188 16.29 -7.33 8.80
CA GLN A 188 16.71 -6.47 9.92
C GLN A 188 15.53 -5.76 10.58
N LYS A 189 14.54 -5.31 9.81
CA LYS A 189 13.31 -4.70 10.34
C LYS A 189 12.51 -5.67 11.23
N GLY A 190 12.38 -6.94 10.83
CA GLY A 190 11.76 -7.96 11.68
C GLY A 190 12.52 -8.20 13.00
N GLN A 191 13.85 -8.16 12.96
CA GLN A 191 14.66 -8.23 14.19
C GLN A 191 14.47 -7.01 15.09
N ILE A 192 14.41 -5.81 14.51
CA ILE A 192 14.22 -4.56 15.24
C ILE A 192 12.88 -4.57 15.98
N ASP A 193 11.81 -5.01 15.31
CA ASP A 193 10.48 -5.07 15.90
C ASP A 193 10.40 -6.02 17.11
N VAL A 194 10.96 -7.23 16.99
CA VAL A 194 11.04 -8.15 18.13
C VAL A 194 11.86 -7.57 19.28
N ASN A 195 13.00 -6.95 19.00
CA ASN A 195 13.84 -6.35 20.03
C ASN A 195 13.17 -5.15 20.72
N ARG A 196 12.31 -4.41 20.01
CA ARG A 196 11.49 -3.34 20.56
C ARG A 196 10.51 -3.89 21.59
N ILE A 197 9.72 -4.91 21.25
CA ILE A 197 8.77 -5.57 22.17
C ILE A 197 9.48 -6.08 23.43
N VAL A 198 10.63 -6.74 23.26
CA VAL A 198 11.45 -7.21 24.39
C VAL A 198 11.89 -6.05 25.29
N SER A 199 12.28 -4.91 24.70
CA SER A 199 12.73 -3.73 25.44
C SER A 199 11.59 -3.05 26.21
N GLU A 200 10.42 -2.93 25.60
CA GLU A 200 9.20 -2.38 26.21
C GLU A 200 8.76 -3.22 27.41
N VAL A 201 8.66 -4.54 27.24
CA VAL A 201 8.30 -5.47 28.34
C VAL A 201 9.33 -5.43 29.47
N ASN A 202 10.63 -5.42 29.15
CA ASN A 202 11.69 -5.29 30.15
C ASN A 202 11.61 -3.98 30.93
N SER A 203 11.30 -2.87 30.26
CA SER A 203 11.15 -1.56 30.87
C SER A 203 9.99 -1.55 31.87
N ILE A 204 8.84 -2.13 31.51
CA ILE A 204 7.68 -2.28 32.38
C ILE A 204 8.03 -3.11 33.63
N ILE A 205 8.69 -4.26 33.45
CA ILE A 205 9.11 -5.13 34.57
C ILE A 205 10.10 -4.42 35.48
N THR A 206 11.11 -3.75 34.91
CA THR A 206 12.22 -3.14 35.67
C THR A 206 11.77 -1.89 36.44
N SER A 207 10.90 -1.08 35.83
CA SER A 207 10.35 0.11 36.48
C SER A 207 9.43 -0.23 37.67
N GLY A 208 9.01 -1.50 37.80
CA GLY A 208 8.02 -1.90 38.79
C GLY A 208 6.70 -1.16 38.61
N ALA A 209 6.46 -0.60 37.41
CA ALA A 209 5.18 -0.05 37.03
C ALA A 209 4.17 -1.16 37.23
N ILE A 210 3.29 -0.99 38.21
CA ILE A 210 2.13 -1.85 38.31
C ILE A 210 1.44 -1.69 36.96
N ILE A 211 1.14 -2.80 36.27
CA ILE A 211 0.17 -2.81 35.16
C ILE A 211 -1.20 -2.55 35.78
N HIS A 212 -1.36 -1.35 36.32
CA HIS A 212 -2.56 -0.70 36.72
C HIS A 212 -2.44 0.63 35.98
N ASP A 213 -3.28 0.79 34.96
CA ASP A 213 -3.61 2.06 34.30
C ASP A 213 -2.87 2.50 33.03
N VAL A 214 -2.13 1.66 32.30
CA VAL A 214 -1.93 1.92 30.84
C VAL A 214 -3.28 1.87 30.10
N ASN A 215 -4.24 1.12 30.67
CA ASN A 215 -5.63 1.01 30.24
C ASN A 215 -6.56 2.16 30.68
N THR A 216 -6.06 3.28 31.24
CA THR A 216 -6.93 4.43 31.61
C THR A 216 -6.89 5.62 30.68
N THR A 217 -5.94 5.68 29.76
CA THR A 217 -5.91 6.69 28.69
C THR A 217 -6.49 6.17 27.39
N ILE A 218 -6.30 4.89 27.07
CA ILE A 218 -6.80 4.31 25.81
C ILE A 218 -8.33 4.26 25.84
N ASN A 219 -8.94 4.79 24.79
CA ASN A 219 -10.39 4.82 24.68
C ASN A 219 -10.92 3.45 24.28
N ASN A 220 -11.67 2.82 25.19
CA ASN A 220 -12.22 1.47 25.01
C ASN A 220 -13.08 1.31 23.75
N ASN A 221 -13.60 2.40 23.16
CA ASN A 221 -14.33 2.33 21.89
C ASN A 221 -13.47 1.76 20.76
N ILE A 222 -12.13 1.86 20.83
CA ILE A 222 -11.24 1.26 19.83
C ILE A 222 -11.40 -0.25 19.72
N THR A 223 -11.86 -0.92 20.79
CA THR A 223 -12.15 -2.37 20.76
C THR A 223 -13.39 -2.74 19.94
N LEU A 224 -14.19 -1.75 19.54
CA LEU A 224 -15.32 -1.91 18.61
C LEU A 224 -14.89 -1.76 17.14
N TYR A 225 -13.70 -1.23 16.89
CA TYR A 225 -13.19 -1.03 15.53
C TYR A 225 -12.80 -2.36 14.90
N ASP A 226 -13.51 -2.77 13.86
CA ASP A 226 -13.12 -3.83 12.95
C ASP A 226 -12.34 -3.27 11.76
N ARG A 227 -11.01 -3.47 11.80
CA ARG A 227 -10.11 -3.00 10.76
C ARG A 227 -10.31 -3.71 9.41
N ILE A 228 -10.88 -4.92 9.40
CA ILE A 228 -11.14 -5.68 8.17
C ILE A 228 -12.36 -5.10 7.46
N ASP A 229 -13.42 -4.77 8.21
CA ASP A 229 -14.60 -4.10 7.64
C ASP A 229 -14.25 -2.70 7.12
N ALA A 230 -13.43 -1.94 7.85
CA ALA A 230 -12.93 -0.64 7.39
C ALA A 230 -12.13 -0.74 6.08
N ARG A 231 -11.24 -1.74 5.98
CA ARG A 231 -10.47 -2.05 4.77
C ARG A 231 -11.37 -2.40 3.60
N ASP A 232 -12.35 -3.29 3.82
CA ASP A 232 -13.23 -3.76 2.75
C ASP A 232 -14.15 -2.64 2.27
N TYR A 233 -14.63 -1.79 3.17
CA TYR A 233 -15.31 -0.54 2.81
C TYR A 233 -14.43 0.37 1.96
N ALA A 234 -13.16 0.57 2.36
CA ALA A 234 -12.23 1.42 1.61
C ALA A 234 -12.00 0.92 0.18
N ARG A 235 -11.92 -0.41 -0.01
CA ARG A 235 -11.77 -1.03 -1.33
C ARG A 235 -13.04 -0.96 -2.17
N GLU A 236 -14.21 -1.03 -1.54
CA GLU A 236 -15.50 -0.95 -2.23
C GLU A 236 -15.78 0.48 -2.71
N TRP A 237 -15.53 1.46 -1.85
CA TRP A 237 -15.94 2.84 -2.08
C TRP A 237 -14.86 3.77 -2.62
N SER A 238 -13.70 3.23 -2.98
CA SER A 238 -12.68 3.95 -3.75
C SER A 238 -12.60 3.43 -5.19
N CYS A 239 -11.82 4.11 -6.03
CA CYS A 239 -11.72 3.79 -7.44
C CYS A 239 -10.37 4.18 -8.02
N THR A 240 -10.20 3.93 -9.31
CA THR A 240 -8.94 4.11 -10.01
C THR A 240 -8.98 5.17 -11.12
N LEU A 241 -9.95 6.09 -11.07
CA LEU A 241 -10.07 7.16 -12.08
C LEU A 241 -9.05 8.30 -11.88
N GLY A 242 -8.35 8.35 -10.74
CA GLY A 242 -7.38 9.39 -10.42
C GLY A 242 -7.93 10.82 -10.33
N LEU A 243 -9.26 10.98 -10.28
CA LEU A 243 -9.93 12.27 -10.30
C LEU A 243 -9.84 12.97 -8.93
N THR A 244 -9.86 14.30 -8.95
CA THR A 244 -9.84 15.15 -7.75
C THR A 244 -11.20 15.74 -7.39
N GLU A 245 -12.14 15.71 -8.33
CA GLU A 245 -13.50 16.28 -8.24
C GLU A 245 -14.55 15.19 -8.00
N ASP A 246 -15.81 15.57 -7.77
CA ASP A 246 -16.93 14.66 -7.52
C ASP A 246 -17.24 13.76 -8.73
N HIS A 247 -17.48 12.47 -8.47
CA HIS A 247 -17.92 11.53 -9.50
C HIS A 247 -18.64 10.29 -8.93
N GLU A 248 -19.74 9.91 -9.57
CA GLU A 248 -20.71 8.90 -9.10
C GLU A 248 -20.14 7.49 -8.86
N THR A 249 -18.94 7.18 -9.36
CA THR A 249 -18.39 5.82 -9.37
C THR A 249 -17.47 5.52 -8.18
N CYS A 250 -17.25 6.47 -7.27
CA CYS A 250 -16.12 6.43 -6.34
C CYS A 250 -16.44 6.99 -4.96
N HIS A 251 -17.70 7.08 -4.58
CA HIS A 251 -18.05 7.38 -3.19
C HIS A 251 -19.39 6.74 -2.85
N ASN A 252 -19.60 6.51 -1.57
CA ASN A 252 -20.89 6.03 -1.07
C ASN A 252 -21.95 7.11 -1.32
N PRO A 253 -23.03 6.80 -2.08
CA PRO A 253 -24.06 7.78 -2.43
C PRO A 253 -24.87 8.27 -1.21
N GLU A 254 -24.71 7.65 -0.04
CA GLU A 254 -25.29 8.13 1.21
C GLU A 254 -24.54 9.32 1.82
N TYR A 255 -23.33 9.63 1.34
CA TYR A 255 -22.47 10.71 1.85
C TYR A 255 -22.24 11.77 0.77
N ASP A 256 -22.27 13.02 1.20
CA ASP A 256 -21.94 14.16 0.33
C ASP A 256 -20.44 14.14 0.00
N PHE A 257 -20.10 14.60 -1.20
CA PHE A 257 -18.72 14.87 -1.59
C PHE A 257 -18.25 16.22 -1.05
N TYR A 258 -17.02 16.28 -0.51
CA TYR A 258 -16.44 17.51 0.05
C TYR A 258 -15.21 18.00 -0.73
N ASP A 259 -15.18 19.30 -1.03
CA ASP A 259 -14.00 19.96 -1.62
C ASP A 259 -13.90 21.42 -1.14
N GLY A 260 -12.68 21.96 -1.18
CA GLY A 260 -12.34 23.34 -0.84
C GLY A 260 -12.40 23.66 0.66
N ASP A 261 -12.83 24.89 0.99
CA ASP A 261 -12.75 25.44 2.36
C ASP A 261 -13.65 24.73 3.38
N ARG A 262 -14.60 23.90 2.90
CA ARG A 262 -15.53 23.15 3.74
C ARG A 262 -14.93 21.85 4.27
N GLY A 263 -13.87 21.34 3.67
CA GLY A 263 -13.29 20.03 3.94
C GLY A 263 -12.75 19.39 2.65
N GLY A 264 -12.11 18.24 2.80
CA GLY A 264 -11.69 17.38 1.70
C GLY A 264 -12.34 16.01 1.82
N ASP A 265 -12.84 15.50 0.71
CA ASP A 265 -13.40 14.18 0.58
C ASP A 265 -12.44 13.06 0.99
N CYS A 266 -11.12 13.30 0.96
CA CYS A 266 -10.12 12.39 1.53
C CYS A 266 -10.42 12.03 2.99
N ALA A 267 -10.73 13.01 3.83
CA ALA A 267 -11.05 12.79 5.24
C ALA A 267 -12.48 12.31 5.45
N ASN A 268 -13.43 12.78 4.63
CA ASN A 268 -14.78 12.24 4.63
C ASN A 268 -14.79 10.74 4.34
N PHE A 269 -14.02 10.30 3.34
CA PHE A 269 -13.84 8.90 2.98
C PHE A 269 -13.20 8.10 4.13
N VAL A 270 -12.07 8.55 4.67
CA VAL A 270 -11.43 7.82 5.79
C VAL A 270 -12.36 7.78 7.00
N SER A 271 -13.10 8.85 7.31
CA SER A 271 -14.08 8.85 8.40
C SER A 271 -15.20 7.82 8.16
N GLN A 272 -15.68 7.67 6.92
CA GLN A 272 -16.62 6.61 6.58
C GLN A 272 -16.01 5.23 6.82
N CYS A 273 -14.77 4.98 6.38
CA CYS A 273 -14.10 3.71 6.64
C CYS A 273 -14.01 3.39 8.14
N LEU A 274 -13.66 4.38 8.97
CA LEU A 274 -13.58 4.22 10.42
C LEU A 274 -14.95 3.91 11.04
N TYR A 275 -15.98 4.64 10.63
CA TYR A 275 -17.35 4.47 11.13
C TYR A 275 -17.96 3.13 10.72
N GLU A 276 -17.78 2.72 9.47
CA GLU A 276 -18.27 1.45 8.93
C GLU A 276 -17.46 0.27 9.47
N GLY A 277 -16.20 0.51 9.83
CA GLY A 277 -15.43 -0.35 10.72
C GLY A 277 -15.93 -0.37 12.16
N GLY A 278 -17.04 0.29 12.52
CA GLY A 278 -17.68 0.16 13.82
C GLY A 278 -17.23 1.14 14.90
N LEU A 279 -16.35 2.11 14.60
CA LEU A 279 -16.03 3.17 15.57
C LEU A 279 -17.25 4.07 15.82
N PRO A 280 -17.71 4.20 17.08
CA PRO A 280 -18.85 5.04 17.38
C PRO A 280 -18.50 6.53 17.24
N THR A 281 -19.39 7.29 16.61
CA THR A 281 -19.31 8.76 16.54
C THR A 281 -19.66 9.42 17.86
N ASP A 282 -19.26 10.67 18.03
CA ASP A 282 -19.58 11.50 19.20
C ASP A 282 -19.99 12.94 18.79
N THR A 283 -19.91 13.90 19.72
CA THR A 283 -20.28 15.31 19.47
C THR A 283 -19.21 16.11 18.72
N THR A 284 -18.02 15.56 18.54
CA THR A 284 -16.85 16.17 17.89
C THR A 284 -16.66 15.55 16.51
N TRP A 285 -16.55 14.22 16.43
CA TRP A 285 -16.43 13.46 15.19
C TRP A 285 -17.77 12.79 14.85
N TYR A 286 -18.45 13.36 13.87
CA TYR A 286 -19.72 12.89 13.33
C TYR A 286 -19.86 13.38 11.89
N LYS A 287 -20.73 12.73 11.12
CA LYS A 287 -21.01 13.09 9.73
C LYS A 287 -21.21 14.61 9.56
N ASP A 288 -20.49 15.18 8.60
CA ASP A 288 -20.46 16.61 8.24
C ASP A 288 -19.73 17.56 9.22
N SER A 289 -19.18 17.07 10.34
CA SER A 289 -18.37 17.88 11.26
C SER A 289 -17.01 18.22 10.67
N ALA A 290 -16.36 19.28 11.16
CA ALA A 290 -15.01 19.67 10.70
C ALA A 290 -14.00 18.51 10.87
N THR A 291 -14.05 17.84 12.02
CA THR A 291 -13.23 16.66 12.35
C THR A 291 -13.51 15.47 11.44
N TRP A 292 -14.72 15.36 10.88
CA TRP A 292 -15.05 14.30 9.92
C TRP A 292 -14.52 14.59 8.51
N VAL A 293 -14.54 15.85 8.07
CA VAL A 293 -14.25 16.22 6.67
C VAL A 293 -12.88 16.87 6.47
N ARG A 294 -12.02 16.99 7.49
CA ARG A 294 -10.69 17.60 7.36
C ARG A 294 -9.61 16.67 7.85
N GLY A 295 -8.62 16.39 6.99
CA GLY A 295 -7.61 15.36 7.26
C GLY A 295 -6.74 15.65 8.49
N ALA A 296 -6.38 16.91 8.72
CA ALA A 296 -5.67 17.29 9.94
C ALA A 296 -6.54 17.09 11.19
N ASP A 297 -7.76 17.65 11.19
CA ASP A 297 -8.68 17.58 12.33
C ASP A 297 -9.06 16.10 12.66
N LEU A 298 -9.23 15.25 11.64
CA LEU A 298 -9.47 13.80 11.81
C LEU A 298 -8.30 13.12 12.52
N CYS A 299 -7.08 13.37 12.05
CA CYS A 299 -5.86 12.80 12.62
C CYS A 299 -5.64 13.27 14.07
N ASP A 300 -5.81 14.57 14.32
CA ASP A 300 -5.71 15.15 15.67
C ASP A 300 -6.75 14.49 16.61
N TYR A 301 -7.98 14.26 16.13
CA TYR A 301 -9.03 13.62 16.93
C TYR A 301 -8.70 12.17 17.31
N VAL A 302 -8.29 11.33 16.35
CA VAL A 302 -8.02 9.91 16.66
C VAL A 302 -6.84 9.73 17.59
N GLU A 303 -5.88 10.65 17.57
CA GLU A 303 -4.75 10.69 18.50
C GLU A 303 -5.15 11.25 19.87
N ASP A 304 -5.82 12.41 19.92
CA ASP A 304 -6.25 13.06 21.17
C ASP A 304 -7.25 12.20 21.96
N GLU A 305 -8.13 11.47 21.27
CA GLU A 305 -9.07 10.52 21.87
C GLU A 305 -8.43 9.16 22.19
N ASN A 306 -7.11 8.99 22.00
CA ASN A 306 -6.38 7.75 22.26
C ASN A 306 -7.03 6.53 21.58
N LEU A 307 -7.46 6.70 20.32
CA LEU A 307 -7.95 5.63 19.47
C LEU A 307 -6.80 5.08 18.59
N PHE A 308 -5.92 5.96 18.12
CA PHE A 308 -4.78 5.64 17.28
C PHE A 308 -3.51 6.33 17.80
N PHE A 309 -2.33 5.79 17.47
CA PHE A 309 -1.03 6.43 17.70
C PHE A 309 -0.31 6.71 16.38
N GLN A 310 0.49 7.77 16.36
CA GLN A 310 1.27 8.15 15.19
C GLN A 310 2.58 7.36 15.10
N SER A 311 2.96 6.91 13.89
CA SER A 311 4.24 6.25 13.60
C SER A 311 4.73 6.60 12.18
N ASP A 312 6.04 6.72 11.99
CA ASP A 312 6.68 6.79 10.67
C ASP A 312 7.19 5.42 10.17
N ASP A 313 7.04 4.36 10.98
CA ASP A 313 7.42 3.00 10.62
C ASP A 313 6.25 2.28 9.93
N ASP A 314 6.41 2.05 8.63
CA ASP A 314 5.45 1.35 7.77
C ASP A 314 5.24 -0.11 8.18
N TYR A 315 6.23 -0.75 8.81
CA TYR A 315 6.08 -2.11 9.35
C TYR A 315 5.16 -2.20 10.58
N LYS A 316 4.82 -1.08 11.22
CA LYS A 316 3.82 -1.07 12.31
C LYS A 316 2.40 -0.89 11.80
N ALA A 317 2.23 -0.24 10.64
CA ALA A 317 0.91 -0.01 10.08
C ALA A 317 0.39 -1.27 9.40
N PHE A 318 -0.93 -1.43 9.38
CA PHE A 318 -1.61 -2.57 8.79
C PHE A 318 -2.93 -2.13 8.16
N ALA A 319 -3.60 -3.03 7.44
CA ALA A 319 -4.87 -2.71 6.80
C ALA A 319 -5.89 -2.18 7.83
N GLY A 320 -6.47 -1.00 7.56
CA GLY A 320 -7.31 -0.24 8.50
C GLY A 320 -6.58 0.85 9.29
N SER A 321 -5.26 0.99 9.12
CA SER A 321 -4.51 2.18 9.57
C SER A 321 -4.76 3.37 8.63
N ILE A 322 -4.64 4.59 9.14
CA ILE A 322 -4.67 5.80 8.31
C ILE A 322 -3.26 6.09 7.81
N ILE A 323 -3.12 6.39 6.52
CA ILE A 323 -1.89 6.96 5.94
C ILE A 323 -2.11 8.46 5.70
N ARG A 324 -1.16 9.31 6.14
CA ARG A 324 -1.22 10.76 5.97
C ARG A 324 0.01 11.30 5.26
N TRP A 325 -0.22 12.16 4.27
CA TRP A 325 0.84 12.89 3.58
C TRP A 325 1.18 14.17 4.31
N SER A 326 2.46 14.32 4.67
CA SER A 326 2.94 15.39 5.56
C SER A 326 2.76 16.80 5.01
N VAL A 327 2.78 16.95 3.67
CA VAL A 327 2.83 18.27 3.01
C VAL A 327 1.45 18.92 2.89
N ASN A 328 0.40 18.14 2.65
CA ASN A 328 -0.91 18.65 2.27
C ASN A 328 -2.06 18.15 3.18
N ASN A 329 -1.74 17.41 4.26
CA ASN A 329 -2.72 16.78 5.15
C ASN A 329 -3.72 15.88 4.43
N HIS A 330 -3.35 15.38 3.25
CA HIS A 330 -4.12 14.36 2.56
C HIS A 330 -4.07 13.07 3.37
N VAL A 331 -5.18 12.35 3.42
CA VAL A 331 -5.32 11.09 4.17
C VAL A 331 -5.92 10.02 3.27
N GLY A 332 -5.52 8.78 3.52
CA GLY A 332 -6.10 7.57 2.95
C GLY A 332 -6.15 6.46 3.99
N LEU A 333 -6.72 5.33 3.61
CA LEU A 333 -6.72 4.13 4.44
C LEU A 333 -5.78 3.09 3.85
N VAL A 334 -4.86 2.56 4.66
CA VAL A 334 -4.05 1.40 4.29
C VAL A 334 -4.98 0.22 4.06
N ASP A 335 -4.90 -0.44 2.90
CA ASP A 335 -5.75 -1.59 2.59
C ASP A 335 -4.99 -2.92 2.50
N GLN A 336 -3.66 -2.87 2.40
CA GLN A 336 -2.79 -4.05 2.36
C GLN A 336 -1.45 -3.70 3.02
N ASN A 337 -0.92 -4.57 3.87
CA ASN A 337 0.50 -4.61 4.24
C ASN A 337 0.90 -6.08 4.42
N ASP A 338 1.70 -6.60 3.51
CA ASP A 338 2.15 -8.00 3.54
C ASP A 338 3.60 -8.16 3.99
N THR A 339 4.16 -7.14 4.65
CA THR A 339 5.57 -7.00 5.07
C THR A 339 6.59 -6.83 3.94
N VAL A 340 6.18 -6.96 2.68
CA VAL A 340 7.01 -6.71 1.50
C VAL A 340 6.61 -5.40 0.83
N THR A 341 5.31 -5.15 0.75
CA THR A 341 4.74 -3.90 0.24
C THR A 341 3.48 -3.53 1.01
N MET A 342 3.08 -2.27 0.86
CA MET A 342 1.82 -1.78 1.37
C MET A 342 1.11 -0.95 0.30
N THR A 343 -0.22 -0.99 0.32
CA THR A 343 -1.06 -0.17 -0.56
C THR A 343 -2.16 0.52 0.24
N PHE A 344 -2.73 1.56 -0.35
CA PHE A 344 -3.81 2.34 0.25
C PHE A 344 -4.94 2.64 -0.74
N CYS A 345 -6.08 3.05 -0.17
CA CYS A 345 -7.21 3.65 -0.88
C CYS A 345 -7.39 5.11 -0.42
N ALA A 346 -7.80 6.00 -1.32
CA ALA A 346 -7.99 7.43 -1.03
C ALA A 346 -8.95 8.11 -2.00
N HIS A 347 -9.49 9.27 -1.60
CA HIS A 347 -10.33 10.21 -2.39
C HIS A 347 -9.63 11.56 -2.57
N ASN A 348 -10.10 12.42 -3.47
CA ASN A 348 -9.43 13.65 -3.95
C ASN A 348 -8.04 13.37 -4.52
N LYS A 349 -8.03 12.83 -5.75
CA LYS A 349 -6.97 12.06 -6.40
C LYS A 349 -7.14 10.58 -6.12
N CYS A 350 -8.30 10.07 -6.53
CA CYS A 350 -8.78 8.77 -6.12
C CYS A 350 -7.78 7.65 -6.41
N ARG A 351 -7.60 6.76 -5.43
CA ARG A 351 -6.72 5.60 -5.47
C ARG A 351 -7.45 4.39 -4.89
N ASN A 352 -7.26 3.22 -5.50
CA ASN A 352 -7.75 1.94 -5.00
C ASN A 352 -6.58 0.95 -5.06
N SER A 353 -6.13 0.48 -3.89
CA SER A 353 -4.96 -0.37 -3.72
C SER A 353 -3.72 0.14 -4.49
N CYS A 354 -3.34 1.38 -4.24
CA CYS A 354 -2.17 2.02 -4.87
C CYS A 354 -0.97 2.03 -3.90
N PRO A 355 0.28 1.83 -4.36
CA PRO A 355 1.46 2.14 -3.55
C PRO A 355 1.63 3.66 -3.39
N TRP A 356 2.38 4.10 -2.38
CA TRP A 356 2.95 5.45 -2.36
C TRP A 356 4.39 5.40 -2.89
N ALA A 357 4.88 6.54 -3.42
CA ALA A 357 6.11 6.62 -4.20
C ALA A 357 6.88 7.92 -3.92
N GLY A 358 7.81 7.85 -2.96
CA GLY A 358 8.76 8.93 -2.67
C GLY A 358 8.20 10.12 -1.89
N GLU A 359 7.00 10.03 -1.32
CA GLU A 359 6.46 11.04 -0.40
C GLU A 359 6.78 10.75 1.07
N ASP A 360 6.93 11.84 1.85
CA ASP A 360 6.95 11.75 3.31
C ASP A 360 5.53 11.51 3.84
N VAL A 361 5.33 10.29 4.34
CA VAL A 361 4.09 9.84 4.97
C VAL A 361 4.34 9.41 6.40
N TYR A 362 3.29 9.46 7.20
CA TYR A 362 3.23 8.79 8.49
C TYR A 362 1.85 8.14 8.64
N PHE A 363 1.76 7.25 9.61
CA PHE A 363 0.62 6.39 9.84
C PHE A 363 -0.03 6.71 11.18
N PHE A 364 -1.35 6.64 11.24
CA PHE A 364 -2.09 6.52 12.48
C PHE A 364 -2.55 5.08 12.58
N ILE A 365 -2.11 4.40 13.62
CA ILE A 365 -2.27 2.96 13.82
C ILE A 365 -3.23 2.77 15.00
N PRO A 366 -4.31 1.99 14.86
CA PRO A 366 -5.27 1.81 15.94
C PRO A 366 -4.60 1.07 17.09
N TYR A 367 -4.88 1.47 18.34
CA TYR A 367 -4.35 0.79 19.52
C TYR A 367 -4.80 -0.67 19.65
N TRP A 368 -5.89 -1.05 18.97
CA TRP A 368 -6.45 -2.39 18.96
C TRP A 368 -6.42 -2.98 17.56
N ASP A 369 -5.83 -4.16 17.44
CA ASP A 369 -5.95 -5.01 16.26
C ASP A 369 -7.11 -5.99 16.47
N SER A 370 -8.25 -5.73 15.83
CA SER A 370 -9.43 -6.60 15.90
C SER A 370 -9.24 -7.96 15.25
N TYR A 371 -8.31 -8.09 14.31
CA TYR A 371 -8.01 -9.33 13.63
C TYR A 371 -7.16 -10.26 14.51
N ALA A 372 -6.11 -9.70 15.13
CA ALA A 372 -5.28 -10.40 16.10
C ALA A 372 -5.96 -10.56 17.46
N ASN A 373 -7.00 -9.76 17.73
CA ASN A 373 -7.64 -9.60 19.03
C ASN A 373 -6.59 -9.27 20.12
N ASP A 374 -5.75 -8.27 19.83
CA ASP A 374 -4.62 -7.88 20.66
C ASP A 374 -4.35 -6.36 20.60
N TRP A 375 -3.62 -5.86 21.60
CA TRP A 375 -3.16 -4.47 21.65
C TRP A 375 -1.87 -4.31 20.83
N THR A 376 -1.75 -3.21 20.10
CA THR A 376 -0.63 -2.95 19.19
C THR A 376 0.52 -2.17 19.84
N GLU A 377 0.25 -1.53 20.98
CA GLU A 377 1.20 -0.76 21.79
C GLU A 377 0.99 -1.00 23.29
#